data_AF-A0A929W7A5-F1
#
_entry.id   AF-A0A929W7A5-F1
#
_cell.length_a   1.000
_cell.length_b   1.000
_cell.length_c   1.000
_cell.angle_alpha   90.00
_cell.angle_beta   90.00
_cell.angle_gamma   90.00
#
_symmetry.space_group_name_H-M   'P 1'
#
loop_
_entity.id
_entity.type
_entity.pdbx_description
1 polymer ?
#
loop_
_entity_poly.entity_id
_entity_poly.type
_entity_poly.pdbx_seq_one_letter_code
_entity_poly.pdbx_strand_id
1 'polypeptide(L)'
;HQDKVGAVALLLGMLNDREGAALKVIEQFGISTDQLRNTLEAQIKPSIDEGSVATEGTEVARDVDRILRLAQLEARLQRENNATDVHLFLAMLRDKTNEGCKVLASFNLNYDNAMKFIAGDGKLRAGASPLASNTPDGEEAIPAGGEPRQGGRRGTDFVANSSTDKDTPILDSYGVDLTKAAADGALDPIVGRHDEIERMAQILT
;
A
#
# COMPACT_ATOMS: atom_id res chain seq x y z
N HIS A 1 -38.28 2.17 4.50
CA HIS A 1 -37.55 0.92 4.85
C HIS A 1 -36.27 0.81 4.02
N GLN A 2 -35.12 1.18 4.59
CA GLN A 2 -33.85 0.54 4.26
C GLN A 2 -33.11 0.31 5.59
N ASP A 3 -33.55 -0.71 6.35
CA ASP A 3 -32.85 -1.21 7.55
C ASP A 3 -31.56 -1.98 7.21
N LYS A 4 -31.01 -1.74 6.00
CA LYS A 4 -29.83 -2.41 5.48
C LYS A 4 -28.73 -1.40 5.31
N VAL A 5 -27.61 -1.61 6.00
CA VAL A 5 -26.40 -0.81 5.76
C VAL A 5 -25.88 -1.23 4.38
N GLY A 6 -26.14 -0.38 3.39
CA GLY A 6 -25.63 -0.50 2.04
C GLY A 6 -24.26 0.15 1.90
N ALA A 7 -23.62 -0.05 0.76
CA ALA A 7 -22.29 0.49 0.52
C ALA A 7 -22.25 2.04 0.48
N VAL A 8 -23.35 2.70 0.12
CA VAL A 8 -23.46 4.17 0.17
C VAL A 8 -23.43 4.67 1.62
N ALA A 9 -24.09 3.98 2.55
CA ALA A 9 -24.04 4.32 3.96
C ALA A 9 -22.65 4.11 4.56
N LEU A 10 -21.94 3.06 4.11
CA LEU A 10 -20.55 2.82 4.49
C LEU A 10 -19.63 3.94 3.98
N LEU A 11 -19.78 4.39 2.73
CA LEU A 11 -19.03 5.52 2.18
C LEU A 11 -19.34 6.83 2.90
N LEU A 12 -20.61 7.10 3.24
CA LEU A 12 -20.98 8.25 4.05
C LEU A 12 -20.36 8.19 5.45
N GLY A 13 -20.27 7.00 6.05
CA GLY A 13 -19.54 6.77 7.30
C GLY A 13 -18.07 7.15 7.18
N MET A 14 -17.41 6.73 6.09
CA MET A 14 -16.02 7.10 5.80
C MET A 14 -15.82 8.60 5.57
N LEU A 15 -16.79 9.28 4.97
CA LEU A 15 -16.77 10.74 4.77
C LEU A 15 -17.00 11.55 6.06
N ASN A 16 -17.57 10.93 7.10
CA ASN A 16 -17.73 11.56 8.40
C ASN A 16 -16.45 11.49 9.24
N ASP A 17 -15.58 10.51 8.97
CA ASP A 17 -14.27 10.44 9.59
C ASP A 17 -13.35 11.51 8.99
N ARG A 18 -13.16 12.61 9.74
CA ARG A 18 -12.37 13.77 9.31
C ARG A 18 -10.87 13.50 9.28
N GLU A 19 -10.41 12.46 9.96
CA GLU A 19 -8.98 12.13 10.03
C GLU A 19 -8.59 10.97 9.10
N GLY A 20 -9.58 10.34 8.46
CA GLY A 20 -9.43 9.22 7.55
C GLY A 20 -8.47 9.53 6.40
N ALA A 21 -7.56 8.60 6.12
CA ALA A 21 -6.70 8.66 4.95
C ALA A 21 -7.50 8.53 3.64
N ALA A 22 -8.64 7.85 3.65
CA ALA A 22 -9.57 7.83 2.51
C ALA A 22 -10.10 9.23 2.15
N LEU A 23 -10.37 10.09 3.15
CA LEU A 23 -10.81 11.46 2.93
C LEU A 23 -9.73 12.30 2.27
N LYS A 24 -8.48 12.15 2.71
CA LYS A 24 -7.31 12.83 2.12
C LYS A 24 -7.15 12.49 0.64
N VAL A 25 -7.34 11.22 0.28
CA VAL A 25 -7.32 10.80 -1.14
C VAL A 25 -8.41 11.55 -1.91
N ILE A 26 -9.65 11.59 -1.42
CA ILE A 26 -10.76 12.28 -2.09
C ILE A 26 -10.51 13.79 -2.24
N GLU A 27 -9.96 14.45 -1.21
CA GLU A 27 -9.61 15.86 -1.25
C GLU A 27 -8.47 16.16 -2.23
N GLN A 28 -7.47 15.27 -2.33
CA GLN A 28 -6.38 15.39 -3.29
C GLN A 28 -6.86 15.30 -4.75
N PHE A 29 -7.96 14.59 -5.01
CA PHE A 29 -8.63 14.59 -6.31
C PHE A 29 -9.39 15.90 -6.63
N GLY A 30 -9.42 16.85 -5.69
CA GLY A 30 -10.14 18.11 -5.83
C GLY A 30 -11.66 17.96 -5.71
N ILE A 31 -12.13 16.85 -5.13
CA ILE A 31 -13.56 16.61 -4.93
C ILE A 31 -13.99 17.20 -3.60
N SER A 32 -14.93 18.14 -3.65
CA SER A 32 -15.54 18.68 -2.44
C SER A 32 -16.35 17.61 -1.72
N THR A 33 -15.93 17.27 -0.50
CA THR A 33 -16.56 16.25 0.36
C THR A 33 -18.05 16.54 0.60
N ASP A 34 -18.43 17.81 0.69
CA ASP A 34 -19.83 18.25 0.83
C ASP A 34 -20.67 17.98 -0.42
N GLN A 35 -20.11 18.17 -1.62
CA GLN A 35 -20.81 17.86 -2.86
C GLN A 35 -21.00 16.35 -3.02
N LEU A 36 -19.94 15.59 -2.75
CA LEU A 36 -20.00 14.13 -2.77
C LEU A 36 -21.05 13.62 -1.76
N ARG A 37 -21.05 14.14 -0.52
CA ARG A 37 -22.07 13.81 0.49
C ARG A 37 -23.49 14.10 0.00
N ASN A 38 -23.75 15.30 -0.53
CA ASN A 38 -25.07 15.67 -1.02
C ASN A 38 -25.54 14.75 -2.16
N THR A 39 -24.64 14.38 -3.08
CA THR A 39 -24.98 13.44 -4.16
C THR A 39 -25.27 12.03 -3.66
N LEU A 40 -24.51 11.54 -2.67
CA LEU A 40 -24.73 10.23 -2.05
C LEU A 40 -26.02 10.20 -1.21
N GLU A 41 -26.32 11.26 -0.47
CA GLU A 41 -27.57 11.40 0.28
C GLU A 41 -28.79 11.46 -0.64
N ALA A 42 -28.67 12.14 -1.79
CA ALA A 42 -29.74 12.18 -2.79
C ALA A 42 -30.07 10.79 -3.34
N GLN A 43 -29.07 9.90 -3.45
CA GLN A 43 -29.26 8.50 -3.87
C GLN A 43 -29.94 7.63 -2.79
N ILE A 44 -29.84 8.01 -1.50
CA ILE A 44 -30.47 7.29 -0.39
C ILE A 44 -31.91 7.77 -0.14
N LYS A 45 -32.24 9.03 -0.46
CA LYS A 45 -33.49 9.68 -0.05
C LYS A 45 -34.79 9.37 -0.83
N PRO A 46 -34.93 8.51 -1.87
CA PRO A 46 -36.24 8.34 -2.50
C PRO A 46 -37.10 7.23 -1.85
N SER A 47 -37.21 7.14 -0.51
CA SER A 47 -38.24 6.32 0.19
C SER A 47 -38.16 6.35 1.74
N ILE A 48 -38.12 7.54 2.34
CA ILE A 48 -38.53 7.69 3.75
C ILE A 48 -40.01 8.09 3.72
N ASP A 49 -40.87 7.08 3.75
CA ASP A 49 -42.26 7.26 4.18
C ASP A 49 -42.23 7.39 5.72
N GLU A 50 -42.86 8.43 6.24
CA GLU A 50 -42.81 8.82 7.64
C GLU A 50 -43.54 7.80 8.52
N GLY A 51 -42.84 7.23 9.50
CA GLY A 51 -43.44 6.58 10.66
C GLY A 51 -43.13 5.09 10.79
N SER A 52 -42.06 4.78 11.52
CA SER A 52 -42.07 3.73 12.53
C SER A 52 -40.77 3.74 13.33
N VAL A 53 -40.92 3.79 14.66
CA VAL A 53 -39.85 3.61 15.64
C VAL A 53 -39.76 2.12 15.95
N ALA A 54 -38.62 1.46 15.71
CA ALA A 54 -38.15 0.30 16.50
C ALA A 54 -36.78 -0.26 16.01
N THR A 55 -35.80 -0.11 16.90
CA THR A 55 -34.82 -1.10 17.42
C THR A 55 -34.57 -2.46 16.73
N GLU A 56 -33.25 -2.76 16.70
CA GLU A 56 -32.58 -4.07 16.81
C GLU A 56 -32.43 -4.94 15.55
N GLY A 57 -31.23 -4.85 14.95
CA GLY A 57 -30.70 -5.81 13.98
C GLY A 57 -30.47 -5.22 12.59
N THR A 58 -29.39 -4.45 12.39
CA THR A 58 -28.99 -4.01 11.05
C THR A 58 -28.47 -5.20 10.26
N GLU A 59 -29.28 -5.75 9.35
CA GLU A 59 -28.81 -6.75 8.40
C GLU A 59 -27.85 -6.08 7.40
N VAL A 60 -26.60 -6.53 7.39
CA VAL A 60 -25.58 -6.06 6.45
C VAL A 60 -25.98 -6.51 5.03
N ALA A 61 -26.02 -5.58 4.08
CA ALA A 61 -26.30 -5.92 2.69
C ALA A 61 -25.24 -6.91 2.17
N ARG A 62 -25.63 -7.87 1.33
CA ARG A 62 -24.70 -8.87 0.76
C ARG A 62 -23.51 -8.21 0.04
N ASP A 63 -23.73 -7.01 -0.49
CA ASP A 63 -22.71 -6.20 -1.16
C ASP A 63 -21.64 -5.71 -0.17
N VAL A 64 -22.02 -5.38 1.07
CA VAL A 64 -21.08 -4.92 2.10
C VAL A 64 -20.18 -6.06 2.59
N ASP A 65 -20.70 -7.28 2.78
CA ASP A 65 -19.84 -8.44 3.12
C ASP A 65 -18.80 -8.69 2.02
N ARG A 66 -19.19 -8.56 0.74
CA ARG A 66 -18.28 -8.66 -0.40
C ARG A 66 -17.21 -7.57 -0.36
N ILE A 67 -17.58 -6.32 -0.12
CA ILE A 67 -16.65 -5.18 -0.04
C ILE A 67 -15.66 -5.35 1.11
N LEU A 68 -16.12 -5.79 2.28
CA LEU A 68 -15.24 -6.03 3.44
C LEU A 68 -14.21 -7.14 3.15
N ARG A 69 -14.62 -8.24 2.50
CA ARG A 69 -13.68 -9.29 2.07
C ARG A 69 -12.66 -8.76 1.05
N LEU A 70 -13.10 -7.91 0.12
CA LEU A 70 -12.21 -7.27 -0.84
C LEU A 70 -11.23 -6.31 -0.14
N ALA A 71 -11.67 -5.55 0.86
CA ALA A 71 -10.81 -4.65 1.62
C ALA A 71 -9.68 -5.40 2.34
N GLN A 72 -10.01 -6.57 2.92
CA GLN A 72 -9.02 -7.42 3.55
C GLN A 72 -8.02 -8.03 2.54
N LEU A 73 -8.45 -8.25 1.30
CA LEU A 73 -7.59 -8.70 0.22
C LEU A 73 -6.66 -7.57 -0.25
N GLU A 74 -7.18 -6.34 -0.41
CA GLU A 74 -6.37 -5.15 -0.74
C GLU A 74 -5.28 -4.88 0.30
N ALA A 75 -5.59 -5.02 1.60
CA ALA A 75 -4.58 -4.89 2.66
C ALA A 75 -3.44 -5.90 2.49
N ARG A 76 -3.78 -7.17 2.21
CA ARG A 76 -2.78 -8.21 1.94
C ARG A 76 -1.96 -7.95 0.69
N LEU A 77 -2.57 -7.40 -0.37
CA LEU A 77 -1.85 -7.01 -1.59
C LEU A 77 -0.82 -5.91 -1.32
N GLN A 78 -1.13 -4.99 -0.41
CA GLN A 78 -0.23 -3.91 0.00
C GLN A 78 0.77 -4.33 1.10
N ARG A 79 0.77 -5.62 1.46
CA ARG A 79 1.56 -6.22 2.56
C ARG A 79 1.25 -5.62 3.92
N GLU A 80 0.04 -5.11 4.10
CA GLU A 80 -0.47 -4.61 5.37
C GLU A 80 -1.28 -5.70 6.09
N ASN A 81 -1.07 -5.83 7.39
CA ASN A 81 -1.68 -6.88 8.20
C ASN A 81 -3.11 -6.53 8.66
N ASN A 82 -3.44 -5.23 8.66
CA ASN A 82 -4.73 -4.70 9.08
C ASN A 82 -5.37 -3.92 7.92
N ALA A 83 -6.67 -4.15 7.69
CA ALA A 83 -7.43 -3.37 6.73
C ALA A 83 -7.77 -2.00 7.34
N THR A 84 -7.33 -0.95 6.66
CA THR A 84 -7.66 0.45 7.00
C THR A 84 -8.78 0.99 6.13
N ASP A 85 -9.22 2.21 6.42
CA ASP A 85 -10.19 2.98 5.64
C ASP A 85 -9.78 3.13 4.15
N VAL A 86 -8.49 3.26 3.86
CA VAL A 86 -7.97 3.32 2.48
C VAL A 86 -8.21 2.01 1.72
N HIS A 87 -7.98 0.87 2.36
CA HIS A 87 -8.24 -0.43 1.76
C HIS A 87 -9.72 -0.66 1.53
N LEU A 88 -10.55 -0.20 2.46
CA LEU A 88 -12.00 -0.21 2.34
C LEU A 88 -12.47 0.67 1.17
N PHE A 89 -11.88 1.85 1.02
CA PHE A 89 -12.15 2.75 -0.10
C PHE A 89 -11.77 2.12 -1.44
N LEU A 90 -10.59 1.52 -1.54
CA LEU A 90 -10.13 0.84 -2.74
C LEU A 90 -11.03 -0.36 -3.09
N ALA A 91 -11.43 -1.14 -2.10
CA ALA A 91 -12.37 -2.25 -2.30
C ALA A 91 -13.73 -1.78 -2.83
N MET A 92 -14.23 -0.64 -2.34
CA MET A 92 -15.43 -0.01 -2.86
C MET A 92 -15.30 0.40 -4.33
N LEU A 93 -14.17 0.98 -4.71
CA LEU A 93 -13.88 1.38 -6.10
C LEU A 93 -13.67 0.18 -7.04
N ARG A 94 -13.20 -0.94 -6.51
CA ARG A 94 -13.02 -2.18 -7.26
C ARG A 94 -14.35 -2.84 -7.57
N ASP A 95 -15.33 -2.71 -6.68
CA ASP A 95 -16.64 -3.31 -6.85
C ASP A 95 -17.55 -2.49 -7.77
N LYS A 96 -17.53 -2.81 -9.06
CA LYS A 96 -18.36 -2.16 -10.09
C LYS A 96 -19.87 -2.36 -9.90
N THR A 97 -20.29 -3.30 -9.04
CA THR A 97 -21.71 -3.51 -8.74
C THR A 97 -22.27 -2.50 -7.75
N ASN A 98 -21.40 -1.72 -7.12
CA ASN A 98 -21.75 -0.79 -6.06
C ASN A 98 -22.26 0.56 -6.61
N GLU A 99 -23.42 1.02 -6.13
CA GLU A 99 -23.96 2.34 -6.46
C GLU A 99 -23.01 3.48 -6.06
N GLY A 100 -22.28 3.34 -4.95
CA GLY A 100 -21.23 4.28 -4.53
C GLY A 100 -20.09 4.39 -5.55
N CYS A 101 -19.72 3.29 -6.21
CA CYS A 101 -18.73 3.32 -7.29
C CYS A 101 -19.23 4.11 -8.50
N LYS A 102 -20.53 4.05 -8.82
CA LYS A 102 -21.10 4.85 -9.93
C LYS A 102 -21.04 6.35 -9.65
N VAL A 103 -21.30 6.74 -8.40
CA VAL A 103 -21.17 8.15 -7.97
C VAL A 103 -19.70 8.56 -8.02
N LEU A 104 -18.77 7.76 -7.51
CA LEU A 104 -17.34 8.10 -7.56
C LEU A 104 -16.80 8.18 -9.00
N ALA A 105 -17.31 7.34 -9.90
CA ALA A 105 -16.97 7.39 -11.32
C ALA A 105 -17.42 8.68 -12.01
N SER A 106 -18.52 9.32 -11.58
CA SER A 106 -18.93 10.62 -12.13
C SER A 106 -17.97 11.75 -11.76
N PHE A 107 -17.24 11.59 -10.66
CA PHE A 107 -16.14 12.46 -10.25
C PHE A 107 -14.76 12.01 -10.79
N ASN A 108 -14.74 11.11 -11.78
CA ASN A 108 -13.51 10.54 -12.37
C ASN A 108 -12.59 9.81 -11.37
N LEU A 109 -13.17 9.38 -10.24
CA LEU A 109 -12.45 8.66 -9.19
C LEU A 109 -12.64 7.16 -9.43
N ASN A 110 -11.59 6.55 -10.00
CA ASN A 110 -11.53 5.13 -10.33
C ASN A 110 -10.45 4.44 -9.48
N TYR A 111 -10.54 3.11 -9.37
CA TYR A 111 -9.55 2.29 -8.66
C TYR A 111 -8.11 2.60 -9.11
N ASP A 112 -7.87 2.63 -10.42
CA ASP A 112 -6.52 2.84 -10.96
C ASP A 112 -5.96 4.22 -10.61
N ASN A 113 -6.82 5.25 -10.66
CA ASN A 113 -6.43 6.59 -10.28
C ASN A 113 -6.11 6.61 -8.78
N ALA A 114 -7.05 6.18 -7.92
CA ALA A 114 -6.87 6.17 -6.48
C ALA A 114 -5.62 5.38 -6.05
N MET A 115 -5.40 4.21 -6.66
CA MET A 115 -4.22 3.38 -6.39
C MET A 115 -2.92 4.08 -6.79
N LYS A 116 -2.88 4.78 -7.94
CA LYS A 116 -1.71 5.56 -8.35
C LYS A 116 -1.39 6.68 -7.36
N PHE A 117 -2.40 7.34 -6.79
CA PHE A 117 -2.16 8.37 -5.76
C PHE A 117 -1.65 7.77 -4.47
N ILE A 118 -2.23 6.65 -4.01
CA ILE A 118 -1.78 5.98 -2.77
C ILE A 118 -0.36 5.40 -2.93
N ALA A 119 -0.04 4.85 -4.11
CA ALA A 119 1.27 4.31 -4.42
C ALA A 119 2.32 5.40 -4.70
N GLY A 120 1.92 6.50 -5.36
CA GLY A 120 2.79 7.62 -5.72
C GLY A 120 3.07 8.57 -4.56
N ASP A 121 2.10 8.74 -3.66
CA ASP A 121 2.23 9.54 -2.44
C ASP A 121 2.55 8.61 -1.27
N GLY A 122 3.81 8.14 -1.20
CA GLY A 122 4.34 7.27 -0.14
C GLY A 122 4.18 7.79 1.30
N LYS A 123 3.52 8.93 1.49
CA LYS A 123 3.11 9.54 2.76
C LYS A 123 1.79 9.03 3.33
N LEU A 124 0.91 8.43 2.52
CA LEU A 124 -0.41 7.97 2.99
C LEU A 124 -0.40 6.53 3.56
N ARG A 125 0.75 5.86 3.57
CA ARG A 125 0.97 4.58 4.29
C ARG A 125 0.94 4.85 5.80
N ALA A 126 -0.25 5.10 6.33
CA ALA A 126 -0.52 5.25 7.75
C ALA A 126 -0.29 3.90 8.45
N GLY A 127 0.96 3.64 8.83
CA GLY A 127 1.36 2.45 9.58
C GLY A 127 2.65 1.78 9.12
N ALA A 128 3.22 2.17 7.98
CA ALA A 128 4.52 1.65 7.56
C ALA A 128 5.62 2.34 8.37
N SER A 129 6.13 1.64 9.39
CA SER A 129 7.49 1.90 9.88
C SER A 129 8.44 2.03 8.67
N PRO A 130 9.33 3.02 8.64
CA PRO A 130 10.19 3.27 7.50
C PRO A 130 11.29 2.21 7.45
N LEU A 131 10.95 1.00 7.01
CA LEU A 131 11.95 0.10 6.46
C LEU A 131 12.11 0.51 5.00
N ALA A 132 13.04 1.45 4.81
CA ALA A 132 13.45 1.98 3.53
C ALA A 132 13.88 0.84 2.58
N SER A 133 13.00 0.44 1.67
CA SER A 133 13.42 -0.19 0.42
C SER A 133 13.75 0.93 -0.55
N ASN A 134 15.01 1.35 -0.56
CA ASN A 134 15.57 2.15 -1.64
C ASN A 134 15.55 1.32 -2.93
N THR A 135 14.49 1.49 -3.72
CA THR A 135 14.52 1.24 -5.16
C THR A 135 14.65 2.59 -5.85
N PRO A 136 15.81 2.97 -6.39
CA PRO A 136 15.89 4.03 -7.35
C PRO A 136 15.66 3.41 -8.74
N ASP A 137 14.39 3.39 -9.17
CA ASP A 137 14.06 3.35 -10.60
C ASP A 137 13.76 4.79 -11.02
N GLY A 138 14.62 5.34 -11.87
CA GLY A 138 14.52 6.67 -12.43
C GLY A 138 15.31 6.73 -13.73
N GLU A 139 14.62 6.48 -14.83
CA GLU A 139 15.10 6.77 -16.19
C GLU A 139 15.22 8.29 -16.43
N GLU A 140 16.22 8.61 -17.26
CA GLU A 140 16.42 9.82 -18.08
C GLU A 140 16.70 11.20 -17.43
N ALA A 141 17.97 11.62 -17.52
CA ALA A 141 18.36 12.81 -18.32
C ALA A 141 19.88 12.90 -18.48
N ILE A 142 20.38 12.76 -19.71
CA ILE A 142 21.75 13.12 -20.12
C ILE A 142 21.76 14.65 -20.38
N PRO A 143 22.74 15.39 -19.85
CA PRO A 143 23.52 16.22 -20.77
C PRO A 143 25.03 16.15 -20.52
N ALA A 144 25.74 16.15 -21.65
CA ALA A 144 27.19 16.22 -21.80
C ALA A 144 27.74 17.65 -21.60
N GLY A 145 29.03 17.72 -21.24
CA GLY A 145 29.87 18.94 -21.13
C GLY A 145 30.30 19.13 -19.67
N GLY A 146 31.57 19.00 -19.27
CA GLY A 146 32.82 19.32 -19.92
C GLY A 146 33.57 20.28 -18.98
N GLU A 147 34.60 19.80 -18.27
CA GLU A 147 35.88 20.47 -18.00
C GLU A 147 36.75 19.71 -16.97
N PRO A 148 38.10 19.82 -17.06
CA PRO A 148 39.03 18.87 -16.44
C PRO A 148 39.58 19.37 -15.11
N ARG A 149 39.87 18.45 -14.17
CA ARG A 149 40.75 18.74 -13.03
C ARG A 149 41.98 17.84 -13.03
N GLN A 150 43.09 18.51 -13.33
CA GLN A 150 44.48 18.12 -13.23
C GLN A 150 44.89 17.89 -11.77
N GLY A 151 45.75 16.89 -11.52
CA GLY A 151 46.50 16.77 -10.28
C GLY A 151 46.84 15.33 -9.92
N GLY A 152 47.99 14.84 -10.40
CA GLY A 152 48.41 13.44 -10.22
C GLY A 152 49.11 13.14 -8.90
N ARG A 153 49.25 11.85 -8.61
CA ARG A 153 50.42 11.23 -7.94
C ARG A 153 50.35 9.71 -8.05
N ARG A 154 51.45 9.14 -8.55
CA ARG A 154 51.70 7.71 -8.76
C ARG A 154 52.19 7.05 -7.46
N GLY A 155 51.76 5.80 -7.28
CA GLY A 155 52.52 4.69 -6.67
C GLY A 155 52.23 4.40 -5.20
N THR A 156 51.56 3.26 -4.91
CA THR A 156 52.18 1.97 -4.53
C THR A 156 51.10 0.94 -4.21
N ASP A 157 51.38 -0.31 -4.57
CA ASP A 157 50.57 -1.51 -4.42
C ASP A 157 50.07 -1.79 -3.00
N PHE A 158 48.76 -2.07 -2.86
CA PHE A 158 48.23 -3.07 -1.94
C PHE A 158 46.98 -3.71 -2.56
N VAL A 159 47.11 -5.00 -2.89
CA VAL A 159 46.03 -5.91 -3.24
C VAL A 159 45.21 -6.20 -1.98
N ALA A 160 43.93 -5.85 -1.98
CA ALA A 160 42.94 -6.44 -1.08
C ALA A 160 41.53 -6.31 -1.68
N ASN A 161 41.21 -7.29 -2.52
CA ASN A 161 39.88 -7.90 -2.72
C ASN A 161 38.67 -6.97 -2.97
N SER A 162 38.55 -6.45 -4.18
CA SER A 162 37.26 -6.02 -4.76
C SER A 162 36.88 -7.00 -5.88
N SER A 163 36.33 -8.14 -5.49
CA SER A 163 35.64 -9.08 -6.37
C SER A 163 34.24 -9.20 -5.79
N THR A 164 33.15 -8.79 -6.42
CA THR A 164 32.84 -8.65 -7.84
C THR A 164 31.60 -7.77 -7.95
N ASP A 165 31.60 -6.81 -8.89
CA ASP A 165 30.36 -6.38 -9.54
C ASP A 165 29.65 -7.64 -10.04
N LYS A 166 28.52 -7.99 -9.42
CA LYS A 166 27.65 -9.07 -9.90
C LYS A 166 26.64 -8.44 -10.83
N ASP A 167 27.05 -8.20 -12.06
CA ASP A 167 26.15 -7.86 -13.17
C ASP A 167 25.36 -9.12 -13.61
N THR A 168 24.55 -9.68 -12.70
CA THR A 168 23.57 -10.72 -13.03
C THR A 168 22.20 -10.35 -12.41
N PRO A 169 21.52 -9.33 -12.94
CA PRO A 169 20.27 -8.81 -12.38
C PRO A 169 19.12 -9.83 -12.33
N ILE A 170 19.20 -10.92 -13.13
CA ILE A 170 18.21 -12.01 -13.11
C ILE A 170 18.50 -13.02 -11.99
N LEU A 171 19.75 -13.23 -11.54
CA LEU A 171 20.07 -14.21 -10.50
C LEU A 171 20.00 -13.62 -9.09
N ASP A 172 20.24 -12.32 -8.93
CA ASP A 172 20.21 -11.65 -7.62
C ASP A 172 18.81 -11.64 -7.00
N SER A 173 17.75 -11.75 -7.81
CA SER A 173 16.37 -11.85 -7.33
C SER A 173 15.99 -13.25 -6.82
N TYR A 174 16.81 -14.28 -7.04
CA TYR A 174 16.52 -15.66 -6.63
C TYR A 174 17.39 -16.16 -5.47
N GLY A 175 18.45 -15.43 -5.10
CA GLY A 175 19.33 -15.77 -3.99
C GLY A 175 19.10 -14.85 -2.79
N VAL A 176 18.95 -15.43 -1.59
CA VAL A 176 18.97 -14.66 -0.33
C VAL A 176 20.40 -14.67 0.22
N ASP A 177 20.98 -13.48 0.39
CA ASP A 177 22.30 -13.31 1.00
C ASP A 177 22.21 -13.41 2.53
N LEU A 178 22.48 -14.61 3.05
CA LEU A 178 22.44 -14.89 4.50
C LEU A 178 23.54 -14.17 5.28
N THR A 179 24.69 -13.85 4.65
CA THR A 179 25.80 -13.17 5.32
C THR A 179 25.44 -11.71 5.59
N LYS A 180 24.81 -11.03 4.63
CA LYS A 180 24.29 -9.67 4.83
C LYS A 180 23.16 -9.64 5.86
N ALA A 181 22.20 -10.56 5.75
CA ALA A 181 21.09 -10.66 6.72
C ALA A 181 21.58 -10.92 8.15
N ALA A 182 22.65 -11.71 8.32
CA ALA A 182 23.29 -11.93 9.62
C ALA A 182 23.96 -10.65 10.16
N ALA A 183 24.67 -9.91 9.29
CA ALA A 183 25.35 -8.67 9.67
C ALA A 183 24.35 -7.57 10.08
N ASP A 184 23.20 -7.51 9.43
CA ASP A 184 22.12 -6.57 9.72
C ASP A 184 21.24 -7.00 10.92
N GLY A 185 21.55 -8.14 11.55
CA GLY A 185 20.81 -8.65 12.71
C GLY A 185 19.38 -9.11 12.39
N ALA A 186 19.06 -9.33 11.11
CA ALA A 186 17.73 -9.72 10.63
C ALA A 186 17.46 -11.24 10.72
N LEU A 187 18.43 -12.04 11.18
CA LEU A 187 18.28 -13.48 11.38
C LEU A 187 17.88 -13.82 12.82
N ASP A 188 16.88 -14.67 12.98
CA ASP A 188 16.49 -15.19 14.29
C ASP A 188 17.55 -16.14 14.87
N PRO A 189 17.77 -16.12 16.20
CA PRO A 189 18.74 -16.99 16.84
C PRO A 189 18.32 -18.46 16.74
N ILE A 190 19.24 -19.30 16.24
CA ILE A 190 19.00 -20.74 16.10
C ILE A 190 19.40 -21.44 17.41
N VAL A 191 18.43 -21.98 18.14
CA VAL A 191 18.65 -22.68 19.40
C VAL A 191 18.76 -24.19 19.17
N GLY A 192 19.79 -24.83 19.75
CA GLY A 192 19.88 -26.29 19.82
C GLY A 192 20.59 -27.00 18.66
N ARG A 193 21.22 -26.26 17.74
CA ARG A 193 21.98 -26.82 16.58
C ARG A 193 23.51 -26.68 16.68
N HIS A 194 24.05 -26.65 17.89
CA HIS A 194 25.49 -26.42 18.12
C HIS A 194 26.37 -27.48 17.43
N ASP A 195 26.06 -28.76 17.61
CA ASP A 195 26.83 -29.88 17.06
C ASP A 195 26.84 -29.92 15.51
N GLU A 196 25.74 -29.47 14.89
CA GLU A 196 25.60 -29.40 13.43
C GLU A 196 26.42 -28.25 12.84
N ILE A 197 26.39 -27.09 13.50
CA ILE A 197 27.15 -25.90 13.10
C ILE A 197 28.65 -26.18 13.22
N GLU A 198 29.08 -26.83 14.31
CA GLU A 198 30.48 -27.22 14.52
C GLU A 198 30.95 -28.21 13.44
N ARG A 199 30.14 -29.23 13.12
CA ARG A 199 30.44 -30.18 12.05
C ARG A 199 30.52 -29.48 10.68
N MET A 200 29.62 -28.54 10.39
CA MET A 200 29.65 -27.78 9.13
C MET A 200 30.89 -26.90 9.04
N ALA A 201 31.24 -26.20 10.12
CA ALA A 201 32.45 -25.38 10.17
C ALA A 201 33.69 -26.22 9.89
N GLN A 202 33.83 -27.38 10.53
CA GLN A 202 34.97 -28.28 10.33
C GLN A 202 35.10 -28.80 8.89
N ILE A 203 33.99 -29.05 8.20
CA ILE A 203 34.00 -29.52 6.81
C ILE A 203 34.37 -28.39 5.83
N LEU A 204 34.06 -27.14 6.19
CA LEU A 204 34.28 -25.96 5.34
C LEU A 204 35.65 -25.28 5.57
N THR A 205 36.43 -25.71 6.56
CA THR A 205 37.80 -25.21 6.83
C THR A 205 38.86 -26.11 6.21
#